data_AF-A0A4R2NLS5-F1
#
_entry.id   AF-A0A4R2NLS5-F1
#
_cell.length_a   1.000
_cell.length_b   1.000
_cell.length_c   1.000
_cell.angle_alpha   90.00
_cell.angle_beta   90.00
_cell.angle_gamma   90.00
#
_symmetry.space_group_name_H-M   'P 1'
#
loop_
_entity.id
_entity.type
_entity.pdbx_description
1 polymer ?
#
loop_
_entity_poly.entity_id
_entity_poly.type
_entity_poly.pdbx_seq_one_letter_code
_entity_poly.pdbx_strand_id
1 'polypeptide(L)' 'MKGIYTKKKLFEKYYYLPEREIRATINEIIAETRSLPLEIAKFKKNLRPSEVRRFLEVYDLD' A
#
# COMPACT_ATOMS: atom_id res chain seq x y z
N MET A 1 -8.77 -14.05 5.10
CA MET A 1 -7.41 -13.48 5.16
C MET A 1 -7.27 -12.64 6.42
N LYS A 2 -6.24 -12.85 7.27
CA LYS A 2 -5.85 -11.85 8.29
C LYS A 2 -5.48 -10.58 7.52
N GLY A 3 -6.38 -9.60 7.48
CA GLY A 3 -6.25 -8.48 6.55
C GLY A 3 -5.03 -7.61 6.86
N ILE A 4 -4.34 -7.23 5.81
CA ILE A 4 -3.31 -6.19 5.87
C ILE A 4 -4.06 -4.86 5.97
N TYR A 5 -4.22 -4.34 7.18
CA TYR A 5 -4.97 -3.09 7.40
C TYR A 5 -4.06 -1.88 7.59
N THR A 6 -2.74 -2.07 7.60
CA THR A 6 -1.78 -0.99 7.84
C THR A 6 -0.55 -1.13 6.93
N LYS A 7 0.07 0.01 6.59
CA LYS A 7 1.36 0.05 5.88
C LYS A 7 2.43 -0.77 6.59
N LYS A 8 2.48 -0.70 7.93
CA LYS A 8 3.41 -1.49 8.74
C LYS A 8 3.27 -3.00 8.46
N LYS A 9 2.05 -3.54 8.51
CA LYS A 9 1.82 -4.96 8.22
C LYS A 9 2.13 -5.32 6.76
N LEU A 10 1.87 -4.41 5.82
CA LEU A 10 2.21 -4.60 4.41
C LEU A 10 3.73 -4.75 4.25
N PHE A 11 4.50 -3.83 4.82
CA PHE A 11 5.96 -3.81 4.73
C PHE A 11 6.60 -4.96 5.50
N GLU A 12 6.04 -5.36 6.65
CA GLU A 12 6.49 -6.54 7.39
C GLU A 12 6.27 -7.83 6.58
N LYS A 13 5.13 -7.96 5.91
CA LYS A 13 4.80 -9.15 5.11
C LYS A 13 5.66 -9.24 3.85
N TYR A 14 5.92 -8.12 3.21
CA TYR A 14 6.65 -8.02 1.95
C TYR A 14 8.05 -7.41 2.15
N TYR A 15 8.71 -7.74 3.27
CA TYR A 15 10.00 -7.16 3.67
C TYR A 15 11.14 -7.43 2.67
N TYR A 16 10.99 -8.44 1.82
CA TYR A 16 11.96 -8.84 0.80
C TYR A 16 11.92 -7.96 -0.46
N LEU A 17 10.87 -7.13 -0.61
CA LEU A 17 10.77 -6.18 -1.71
C LEU A 17 11.47 -4.84 -1.34
N PRO A 18 11.91 -4.04 -2.33
CA PRO A 18 12.57 -2.75 -2.06
C PRO A 18 11.63 -1.77 -1.32
N GLU A 19 11.98 -1.41 -0.09
CA GLU A 19 11.10 -0.60 0.78
C GLU A 19 10.71 0.74 0.15
N ARG A 20 11.64 1.37 -0.57
CA ARG A 20 11.40 2.66 -1.25
C ARG A 20 10.32 2.53 -2.33
N GLU A 21 10.35 1.46 -3.11
CA GLU A 21 9.42 1.20 -4.21
C GLU A 21 8.04 0.84 -3.68
N ILE A 22 7.97 -0.09 -2.72
CA ILE A 22 6.71 -0.47 -2.07
C ILE A 22 6.03 0.76 -1.46
N ARG A 23 6.82 1.60 -0.77
CA ARG A 23 6.32 2.80 -0.11
C ARG A 23 5.78 3.82 -1.12
N ALA A 24 6.48 4.02 -2.24
CA ALA A 24 5.99 4.89 -3.32
C ALA A 24 4.69 4.33 -3.91
N THR A 25 4.70 3.05 -4.28
CA THR A 25 3.56 2.36 -4.89
C THR A 25 2.31 2.44 -4.02
N ILE A 26 2.41 2.10 -2.73
CA ILE A 26 1.24 2.15 -1.84
C ILE A 26 0.75 3.58 -1.62
N ASN A 27 1.64 4.57 -1.62
CA ASN A 27 1.23 5.98 -1.50
C ASN A 27 0.47 6.46 -2.73
N GLU A 28 0.93 6.08 -3.92
CA GLU A 28 0.26 6.36 -5.19
C GLU A 28 -1.11 5.69 -5.25
N ILE A 29 -1.20 4.41 -4.90
CA ILE A 29 -2.47 3.68 -4.83
C ILE A 29 -3.46 4.37 -3.87
N ILE A 30 -3.00 4.81 -2.69
CA ILE A 30 -3.86 5.55 -1.74
C ILE A 30 -4.28 6.91 -2.33
N ALA A 31 -3.37 7.62 -2.99
CA ALA A 31 -3.65 8.91 -3.61
C ALA A 31 -4.73 8.78 -4.68
N GLU A 32 -4.59 7.81 -5.58
CA GLU A 32 -5.53 7.52 -6.66
C GLU A 32 -6.88 7.05 -6.13
N THR A 33 -6.90 6.03 -5.26
CA THR A 33 -8.15 5.41 -4.79
C THR A 33 -8.96 6.31 -3.86
N ARG A 34 -8.35 7.32 -3.24
CA ARG A 34 -9.02 8.27 -2.34
C ARG A 34 -9.14 9.68 -2.94
N SER A 35 -8.67 9.89 -4.16
CA SER A 35 -8.59 11.22 -4.79
C SER A 35 -7.91 12.26 -3.88
N LEU A 36 -6.77 11.89 -3.30
CA LEU A 36 -5.99 12.73 -2.40
C LEU A 36 -4.66 13.13 -3.04
N PRO A 37 -4.11 14.32 -2.74
CA PRO A 37 -2.73 14.63 -3.07
C PRO A 37 -1.76 13.64 -2.42
N LEU A 38 -0.67 13.30 -3.13
CA LEU A 38 0.36 12.37 -2.64
C LEU A 38 0.95 12.80 -1.29
N GLU A 39 1.11 14.11 -1.11
CA GLU A 39 1.53 14.74 0.14
C GLU A 39 0.65 14.40 1.34
N ILE A 40 -0.65 14.15 1.12
CA ILE A 40 -1.59 13.73 2.17
C ILE A 40 -1.67 12.20 2.25
N ALA A 41 -1.60 11.51 1.11
CA ALA A 41 -1.68 10.05 1.02
C ALA A 41 -0.53 9.36 1.78
N LYS A 42 0.68 9.93 1.75
CA LYS A 42 1.85 9.37 2.45
C LYS A 42 1.61 9.20 3.97
N PHE A 43 0.84 10.10 4.58
CA PHE A 43 0.53 10.07 6.01
C PHE A 43 -0.59 9.09 6.39
N LYS A 44 -1.32 8.53 5.43
CA LYS A 44 -2.38 7.55 5.74
C LYS A 44 -1.74 6.20 6.10
N LYS A 45 -1.80 5.85 7.39
CA LYS A 45 -1.22 4.59 7.92
C LYS A 45 -2.11 3.37 7.67
N ASN A 46 -3.43 3.57 7.64
CA ASN A 46 -4.41 2.51 7.45
C ASN A 46 -4.73 2.31 5.97
N LEU A 47 -4.77 1.05 5.57
CA LEU A 47 -5.05 0.61 4.21
C LEU A 47 -6.48 0.09 4.10
N ARG A 48 -7.14 0.42 3.00
CA ARG A 48 -8.42 -0.16 2.59
C ARG A 48 -8.16 -1.49 1.88
N PRO A 49 -9.09 -2.46 1.95
CA PRO A 49 -8.94 -3.73 1.24
C PRO A 49 -8.67 -3.58 -0.27
N SER A 50 -9.29 -2.58 -0.92
CA SER A 50 -9.08 -2.28 -2.34
C SER A 50 -7.65 -1.81 -2.65
N GLU A 51 -7.04 -1.04 -1.74
CA GLU A 51 -5.65 -0.56 -1.89
C GLU A 51 -4.66 -1.70 -1.77
N VAL A 52 -4.92 -2.62 -0.82
CA VAL A 52 -4.11 -3.83 -0.67
C VAL A 52 -4.24 -4.70 -1.90
N ARG A 53 -5.45 -4.95 -2.40
CA ARG A 53 -5.67 -5.76 -3.60
C ARG A 53 -4.89 -5.22 -4.79
N ARG A 54 -5.02 -3.92 -5.07
CA ARG A 54 -4.29 -3.27 -6.16
C ARG A 54 -2.78 -3.34 -5.97
N PHE A 55 -2.30 -3.25 -4.73
CA PHE A 55 -0.88 -3.46 -4.44
C PHE A 55 -0.43 -4.89 -4.77
N LEU A 56 -1.22 -5.91 -4.43
CA LEU A 56 -0.90 -7.30 -4.75
C LEU A 56 -0.89 -7.54 -6.26
N GLU A 57 -1.83 -6.95 -7.00
CA GLU A 57 -1.91 -6.99 -8.46
C GLU A 57 -0.67 -6.34 -9.11
N VAL A 58 -0.16 -5.23 -8.58
CA VAL A 58 1.03 -4.55 -9.15
C VAL A 58 2.32 -5.37 -9.00
N TYR A 59 2.42 -6.21 -7.97
CA TYR A 59 3.62 -6.99 -7.67
C TYR A 59 3.45 -8.49 -7.98
N ASP A 60 2.35 -8.90 -8.62
CA ASP A 60 2.01 -10.31 -8.89
C ASP A 60 2.09 -11.21 -7.63
N LEU A 61 1.53 -10.72 -6.52
CA LEU A 61 1.58 -11.36 -5.19
C LEU A 61 0.27 -12.07 -4.78
N ASP A 62 -0.71 -12.14 -5.70
CA ASP A 62 -2.03 -12.75 -5.51
C ASP A 62 -2.10 -14.17 -6.10
#